data_AF-A0A7S1DGK1-F1
#
_entry.id   AF-A0A7S1DGK1-F1
#
_cell.length_a   1.000
_cell.length_b   1.000
_cell.length_c   1.000
_cell.angle_alpha   90.00
_cell.angle_beta   90.00
_cell.angle_gamma   90.00
#
_symmetry.space_group_name_H-M   'P 1'
#
loop_
_entity.id
_entity.type
_entity.pdbx_description
1 polymer ?
#
loop_
_entity_poly.entity_id
_entity_poly.type
_entity_poly.pdbx_seq_one_letter_code
_entity_poly.pdbx_strand_id
1 'polypeptide(L)'
;AEEDERKCRICYDDTEEENNPLLSPCVCQGSQKYVHHDCLRSWQRSVQLSQPNNPSANHQERRHLVCSVCRTNFTLAPPQRMTMLGELSGISPERIQQGLMLVASRSASLPPSADIPLVWQALIEMRRAHWVHSVYLLTYVGVGER
;
A
#
# COMPACT_ATOMS: atom_id res chain seq x y z
N ALA A 1 -37.46 7.73 14.95
CA ALA A 1 -36.95 7.40 13.61
C ALA A 1 -35.48 7.17 13.80
N GLU A 2 -35.01 5.94 13.60
CA GLU A 2 -33.60 5.59 13.76
C GLU A 2 -32.81 6.43 12.74
N GLU A 3 -32.03 7.39 13.24
CA GLU A 3 -31.10 8.15 12.41
C GLU A 3 -30.07 7.13 11.90
N ASP A 4 -30.12 6.83 10.60
CA ASP A 4 -29.06 6.13 9.87
C ASP A 4 -27.77 6.96 10.01
N GLU A 5 -27.09 6.81 11.14
CA GLU A 5 -25.87 7.54 11.48
C GLU A 5 -24.86 7.37 10.35
N ARG A 6 -24.36 8.50 9.84
CA ARG A 6 -23.31 8.53 8.81
C ARG A 6 -22.03 7.97 9.42
N LYS A 7 -21.86 6.66 9.38
CA LYS A 7 -20.67 5.96 9.88
C LYS A 7 -19.84 5.42 8.74
N CYS A 8 -18.52 5.53 8.88
CA CYS A 8 -17.59 4.90 7.95
C CYS A 8 -17.77 3.38 7.98
N ARG A 9 -18.06 2.77 6.83
CA ARG A 9 -18.24 1.30 6.74
C ARG A 9 -16.97 0.48 6.97
N ILE A 10 -15.81 1.12 7.14
CA ILE A 10 -14.50 0.47 7.35
C ILE A 10 -14.13 0.47 8.83
N CYS A 11 -14.16 1.64 9.49
CA CYS A 11 -13.76 1.78 10.90
C CYS A 11 -14.95 1.87 11.87
N TYR A 12 -16.19 1.95 11.36
CA TYR A 12 -17.43 2.07 12.13
C TYR A 12 -17.55 3.32 13.01
N ASP A 13 -16.75 4.34 12.69
CA ASP A 13 -16.73 5.65 13.36
C ASP A 13 -17.45 6.70 12.50
N ASP A 14 -18.05 7.72 13.13
CA ASP A 14 -18.75 8.86 12.52
C ASP A 14 -17.97 10.19 12.64
N THR A 15 -16.79 10.17 13.25
CA THR A 15 -15.94 11.36 13.42
C THR A 15 -15.47 11.91 12.07
N GLU A 16 -16.02 13.05 11.64
CA GLU A 16 -15.55 13.79 10.46
C GLU A 16 -14.52 14.87 10.84
N GLU A 17 -13.33 14.81 10.27
CA GLU A 17 -12.31 15.87 10.36
C GLU A 17 -12.18 16.61 9.02
N GLU A 18 -11.72 17.86 9.04
CA GLU A 18 -11.53 18.66 7.81
C GLU A 18 -10.63 17.96 6.77
N ASN A 19 -9.61 17.23 7.23
CA ASN A 19 -8.71 16.46 6.39
C ASN A 19 -9.15 15.00 6.15
N ASN A 20 -10.14 14.50 6.88
CA ASN A 20 -10.61 13.12 6.79
C ASN A 20 -12.16 13.03 6.84
N PRO A 21 -12.87 13.64 5.88
CA PRO A 21 -14.33 13.66 5.87
C PRO A 21 -14.94 12.30 5.47
N LEU A 22 -16.24 12.11 5.76
CA LEU A 22 -17.01 10.97 5.25
C LEU A 22 -17.47 11.22 3.82
N LEU A 23 -16.94 10.42 2.90
CA LEU A 23 -17.23 10.47 1.49
C LEU A 23 -18.27 9.42 1.09
N SER A 24 -18.93 9.65 -0.05
CA SER A 24 -19.71 8.62 -0.76
C SER A 24 -18.97 8.21 -2.04
N PRO A 25 -17.94 7.34 -1.95
CA PRO A 25 -17.03 7.10 -3.07
C PRO A 25 -17.62 6.21 -4.16
N CYS A 26 -18.84 5.71 -4.01
CA CYS A 26 -19.53 4.86 -4.98
C CYS A 26 -21.05 5.05 -4.86
N VAL A 27 -21.83 4.30 -5.66
CA VAL A 27 -23.31 4.43 -5.73
C VAL A 27 -24.08 3.58 -4.70
N CYS A 28 -23.40 3.12 -3.64
CA CYS A 28 -24.08 2.43 -2.54
C CYS A 28 -25.15 3.32 -1.89
N GLN A 29 -26.14 2.69 -1.26
CA GLN A 29 -27.23 3.37 -0.55
C GLN A 29 -27.20 3.03 0.95
N GLY A 30 -27.91 3.82 1.76
CA GLY A 30 -27.93 3.68 3.21
C GLY A 30 -26.57 3.95 3.86
N SER A 31 -26.30 3.32 5.01
CA SER A 31 -25.04 3.42 5.76
C SER A 31 -23.82 2.94 4.98
N GLN A 32 -23.99 2.01 4.03
CA GLN A 32 -22.90 1.40 3.25
C GLN A 32 -22.24 2.35 2.24
N LYS A 33 -22.77 3.56 2.06
CA LYS A 33 -22.20 4.54 1.14
C LYS A 33 -21.09 5.37 1.77
N TYR A 34 -21.06 5.52 3.09
CA TYR A 34 -20.13 6.42 3.77
C TYR A 34 -18.80 5.74 4.10
N VAL A 35 -17.70 6.41 3.75
CA VAL A 35 -16.32 5.97 4.03
C VAL A 35 -15.44 7.18 4.29
N HIS A 36 -14.62 7.16 5.34
CA HIS A 36 -13.58 8.17 5.54
C HIS A 36 -12.59 8.17 4.39
N HIS A 37 -12.15 9.36 3.97
CA HIS A 37 -11.11 9.52 2.94
C HIS A 37 -9.89 8.63 3.24
N ASP A 38 -9.36 8.69 4.45
CA ASP A 38 -8.14 7.98 4.82
C ASP A 38 -8.36 6.48 5.02
N CYS A 39 -9.55 6.05 5.43
CA CYS A 39 -9.89 4.63 5.47
C CYS A 39 -9.91 4.02 4.07
N LEU A 40 -10.52 4.71 3.09
CA LEU A 40 -10.52 4.24 1.70
C LEU A 40 -9.09 4.23 1.13
N ARG A 41 -8.32 5.31 1.33
CA ARG A 41 -6.93 5.40 0.87
C ARG A 41 -6.06 4.29 1.46
N SER A 42 -6.19 4.04 2.76
CA SER A 42 -5.43 3.00 3.46
C SER A 42 -5.78 1.60 2.97
N TRP A 43 -7.07 1.33 2.72
CA TRP A 43 -7.50 0.07 2.14
C TRP A 43 -6.97 -0.11 0.70
N GLN A 44 -7.04 0.92 -0.14
CA GLN A 44 -6.48 0.88 -1.50
C GLN A 44 -4.97 0.61 -1.48
N ARG A 45 -4.23 1.22 -0.54
CA ARG A 45 -2.81 0.97 -0.32
C ARG A 45 -2.55 -0.49 0.08
N SER A 46 -3.32 -1.02 1.03
CA SER A 46 -3.20 -2.41 1.49
C SER A 46 -3.40 -3.41 0.34
N VAL A 47 -4.43 -3.21 -0.49
CA VAL A 47 -4.67 -4.05 -1.67
C VAL A 47 -3.48 -4.00 -2.63
N GLN A 48 -2.92 -2.82 -2.91
CA GLN A 48 -1.75 -2.71 -3.79
C GLN A 48 -0.51 -3.39 -3.20
N LEU A 49 -0.27 -3.25 -1.89
CA LEU A 49 0.87 -3.88 -1.20
C LEU A 49 0.75 -5.40 -1.12
N SER A 50 -0.48 -5.93 -1.10
CA SER A 50 -0.71 -7.38 -1.14
C SER A 50 -0.33 -8.02 -2.48
N GLN A 51 -0.09 -7.22 -3.53
CA GLN A 51 0.30 -7.74 -4.83
C GLN A 51 1.77 -8.17 -4.86
N PRO A 52 2.08 -9.28 -5.55
CA PRO A 52 3.46 -9.70 -5.76
C PRO A 52 4.26 -8.62 -6.49
N ASN A 53 5.56 -8.54 -6.18
CA ASN A 53 6.48 -7.61 -6.84
C ASN A 53 6.83 -8.01 -8.29
N ASN A 54 6.26 -9.10 -8.81
CA ASN A 54 6.43 -9.48 -10.21
C ASN A 54 5.61 -8.54 -11.11
N PRO A 55 6.24 -7.77 -12.02
CA PRO A 55 5.55 -6.86 -12.94
C PRO A 55 4.44 -7.55 -13.73
N SER A 56 4.65 -8.79 -14.19
CA SER A 56 3.68 -9.51 -15.03
C SER A 56 2.41 -9.91 -14.29
N ALA A 57 2.45 -9.97 -12.95
CA ALA A 57 1.31 -10.35 -12.11
C ALA A 57 0.48 -9.13 -11.65
N ASN A 58 0.96 -7.90 -11.89
CA ASN A 58 0.41 -6.68 -11.30
C ASN A 58 -0.82 -6.13 -12.06
N HIS A 59 -1.08 -6.62 -13.28
CA HIS A 59 -2.10 -6.03 -14.18
C HIS A 59 -3.55 -6.44 -13.88
N GLN A 60 -3.79 -7.45 -13.03
CA GLN A 60 -5.14 -8.00 -12.84
C GLN A 60 -5.86 -7.52 -11.58
N GLU A 61 -5.16 -6.85 -10.66
CA GLU A 61 -5.78 -6.45 -9.40
C GLU A 61 -6.67 -5.23 -9.58
N ARG A 62 -7.97 -5.40 -9.33
CA ARG A 62 -8.97 -4.34 -9.51
C ARG A 62 -9.70 -3.99 -8.22
N ARG A 63 -9.49 -4.70 -7.11
CA ARG A 63 -10.25 -4.47 -5.87
C ARG A 63 -10.12 -3.03 -5.41
N HIS A 64 -8.93 -2.44 -5.46
CA HIS A 64 -8.69 -1.05 -5.07
C HIS A 64 -9.36 0.00 -5.99
N LEU A 65 -9.90 -0.42 -7.15
CA LEU A 65 -10.60 0.45 -8.11
C LEU A 65 -12.12 0.35 -8.00
N VAL A 66 -12.66 -0.79 -7.57
CA VAL A 66 -14.11 -1.07 -7.61
C VAL A 66 -14.67 -1.39 -6.23
N CYS A 67 -15.88 -0.91 -5.95
CA CYS A 67 -16.57 -1.24 -4.72
C CYS A 67 -16.96 -2.72 -4.66
N SER A 68 -16.68 -3.41 -3.56
CA SER A 68 -17.06 -4.81 -3.36
C SER A 68 -18.58 -5.05 -3.28
N VAL A 69 -19.34 -4.00 -2.97
CA VAL A 69 -20.80 -4.06 -2.79
C VAL A 69 -21.52 -3.78 -4.11
N CYS A 70 -21.36 -2.57 -4.66
CA CYS A 70 -22.09 -2.14 -5.86
C CYS A 70 -21.30 -2.29 -7.17
N ARG A 71 -20.04 -2.76 -7.11
CA ARG A 71 -19.13 -2.99 -8.26
C ARG A 71 -18.83 -1.77 -9.13
N THR A 72 -19.28 -0.58 -8.73
CA THR A 72 -18.95 0.68 -9.41
C THR A 72 -17.54 1.12 -9.02
N ASN A 73 -16.86 1.79 -9.95
CA ASN A 73 -15.56 2.40 -9.67
C ASN A 73 -15.66 3.41 -8.53
N PHE A 74 -14.63 3.44 -7.68
CA PHE A 74 -14.51 4.50 -6.69
C PHE A 74 -14.27 5.84 -7.38
N THR A 75 -14.91 6.90 -6.88
CA THR A 75 -14.62 8.27 -7.33
C THR A 75 -13.23 8.72 -6.89
N LEU A 76 -12.76 8.24 -5.73
CA LEU A 76 -11.40 8.43 -5.27
C LEU A 76 -10.46 7.40 -5.92
N ALA A 77 -9.60 7.89 -6.82
CA ALA A 77 -8.58 7.06 -7.46
C ALA A 77 -7.54 6.56 -6.44
N PRO A 78 -7.03 5.33 -6.60
CA PRO A 78 -5.97 4.80 -5.74
C PRO A 78 -4.67 5.60 -5.87
N PRO A 79 -3.83 5.65 -4.82
CA PRO A 79 -2.50 6.22 -4.92
C PRO A 79 -1.66 5.43 -5.92
N GLN A 80 -0.77 6.12 -6.65
CA GLN A 80 0.15 5.45 -7.57
C GLN A 80 1.11 4.55 -6.79
N ARG A 81 1.27 3.30 -7.24
CA ARG A 81 2.15 2.30 -6.60
C ARG A 81 3.57 2.83 -6.39
N MET A 82 4.12 3.53 -7.39
CA MET A 82 5.49 4.05 -7.32
C MET A 82 5.66 5.09 -6.21
N THR A 83 4.75 6.06 -6.12
CA THR A 83 4.75 7.08 -5.05
C THR A 83 4.62 6.43 -3.68
N MET A 84 3.71 5.46 -3.54
CA MET A 84 3.50 4.73 -2.30
C MET A 84 4.72 3.91 -1.86
N LEU A 85 5.40 3.24 -2.80
CA LEU A 85 6.64 2.54 -2.48
C LEU A 85 7.75 3.51 -2.06
N GLY A 86 7.84 4.68 -2.70
CA GLY A 86 8.82 5.71 -2.35
C GLY A 86 8.61 6.27 -0.93
N GLU A 87 7.35 6.50 -0.53
CA GLU A 87 6.99 6.87 0.85
C GLU A 87 7.47 5.82 1.86
N LEU A 88 7.21 4.54 1.58
CA LEU A 88 7.58 3.44 2.47
C LEU A 88 9.10 3.21 2.56
N SER A 89 9.82 3.35 1.45
CA SER A 89 11.27 3.17 1.42
C SER A 89 12.05 4.40 1.90
N GLY A 90 11.39 5.56 2.05
CA GLY A 90 12.06 6.84 2.27
C GLY A 90 12.97 7.26 1.11
N ILE A 91 12.71 6.75 -0.10
CA ILE A 91 13.50 7.02 -1.31
C ILE A 91 12.55 7.60 -2.35
N SER A 92 12.81 8.81 -2.82
CA SER A 92 12.03 9.39 -3.91
C SER A 92 12.23 8.58 -5.20
N PRO A 93 11.17 8.34 -5.99
CA PRO A 93 11.26 7.55 -7.22
C PRO A 93 12.31 8.06 -8.22
N GLU A 94 12.54 9.37 -8.25
CA GLU A 94 13.54 10.04 -9.10
C GLU A 94 14.99 9.58 -8.82
N ARG A 95 15.26 9.06 -7.62
CA ARG A 95 16.59 8.52 -7.26
C ARG A 95 16.84 7.14 -7.86
N ILE A 96 15.81 6.47 -8.36
CA ILE A 96 15.90 5.14 -8.97
C ILE A 96 16.34 5.31 -10.42
N GLN A 97 17.66 5.37 -10.62
CA GLN A 97 18.28 5.54 -11.93
C GLN A 97 19.46 4.59 -12.13
N GLN A 98 19.87 4.41 -13.39
CA GLN A 98 21.09 3.69 -13.71
C GLN A 98 22.29 4.27 -12.95
N GLY A 99 23.10 3.41 -12.35
CA GLY A 99 24.23 3.78 -11.50
C GLY A 99 23.90 3.86 -10.00
N LEU A 100 22.63 3.75 -9.59
CA LEU A 100 22.28 3.64 -8.18
C LEU A 100 22.85 2.36 -7.56
N MET A 101 23.49 2.48 -6.39
CA MET A 101 23.95 1.34 -5.61
C MET A 101 23.01 1.06 -4.44
N LEU A 102 22.45 -0.15 -4.37
CA LEU A 102 21.74 -0.64 -3.20
C LEU A 102 22.75 -1.35 -2.29
N VAL A 103 23.04 -0.76 -1.14
CA VAL A 103 24.05 -1.25 -0.20
C VAL A 103 23.37 -1.87 1.01
N ALA A 104 23.55 -3.17 1.20
CA ALA A 104 23.12 -3.88 2.41
C ALA A 104 24.34 -4.09 3.33
N SER A 105 24.71 -3.07 4.12
CA SER A 105 25.86 -3.15 5.04
C SER A 105 25.49 -3.74 6.41
N ARG A 106 26.49 -4.17 7.19
CA ARG A 106 26.32 -4.55 8.61
C ARG A 106 25.82 -3.39 9.48
N SER A 107 26.13 -2.16 9.08
CA SER A 107 25.72 -0.94 9.78
C SER A 107 24.29 -0.50 9.45
N ALA A 108 23.69 -1.02 8.38
CA ALA A 108 22.28 -0.80 8.07
C ALA A 108 21.43 -1.69 8.99
N SER A 109 21.08 -1.15 10.16
CA SER A 109 20.09 -1.74 11.05
C SER A 109 18.74 -1.78 10.32
N LEU A 110 18.30 -2.96 9.90
CA LEU A 110 16.87 -3.17 9.73
C LEU A 110 16.24 -3.05 11.11
N PRO A 111 15.07 -2.40 11.24
CA PRO A 111 14.38 -2.38 12.52
C PRO A 111 14.17 -3.83 12.96
N PRO A 112 14.60 -4.22 14.18
CA PRO A 112 14.22 -5.50 14.72
C PRO A 112 12.70 -5.52 14.75
N SER A 113 12.10 -6.50 14.06
CA SER A 113 10.65 -6.67 14.09
C SER A 113 10.30 -7.21 15.47
N ALA A 114 10.05 -6.30 16.41
CA ALA A 114 9.91 -6.61 17.83
C ALA A 114 8.78 -7.63 18.13
N ASP A 115 7.86 -7.82 17.19
CA ASP A 115 6.65 -8.62 17.38
C ASP A 115 6.56 -9.90 16.53
N ILE A 116 7.66 -10.34 15.88
CA ILE A 116 7.62 -11.55 15.04
C ILE A 116 8.05 -12.79 15.84
N PRO A 117 7.32 -13.92 15.80
CA PRO A 117 7.72 -15.15 16.48
C PRO A 117 9.12 -15.65 16.04
N LEU A 118 9.87 -16.24 16.96
CA LEU A 118 11.27 -16.63 16.77
C LEU A 118 11.51 -17.50 15.52
N VAL A 119 10.59 -18.41 15.21
CA VAL A 119 10.66 -19.27 14.00
C VAL A 119 10.60 -18.46 12.70
N TRP A 120 9.75 -17.44 12.66
CA TRP A 120 9.63 -16.56 11.50
C TRP A 120 10.83 -15.64 11.39
N GLN A 121 11.38 -15.17 12.51
CA GLN A 121 12.64 -14.42 12.52
C GLN A 121 13.77 -15.25 11.89
N ALA A 122 13.94 -16.50 12.32
CA ALA A 122 14.97 -17.40 11.78
C ALA A 122 14.79 -17.66 10.27
N LEU A 123 13.56 -17.89 9.81
CA LEU A 123 13.27 -18.07 8.38
C LEU A 123 13.55 -16.82 7.55
N ILE A 124 13.17 -15.64 8.07
CA ILE A 124 13.45 -14.36 7.44
C ILE A 124 14.97 -14.17 7.36
N GLU A 125 15.70 -14.42 8.45
CA GLU A 125 17.15 -14.24 8.50
C GLU A 125 17.90 -15.20 7.58
N MET A 126 17.48 -16.48 7.50
CA MET A 126 18.02 -17.44 6.52
C MET A 126 17.82 -16.97 5.08
N ARG A 127 16.62 -16.50 4.72
CA ARG A 127 16.35 -15.96 3.38
C ARG A 127 17.14 -14.68 3.14
N ARG A 128 17.26 -13.82 4.16
CA ARG A 128 17.96 -12.55 4.12
C ARG A 128 19.45 -12.72 3.95
N ALA A 129 20.07 -13.76 4.51
CA ALA A 129 21.53 -13.97 4.51
C ALA A 129 22.17 -13.87 3.11
N HIS A 130 21.44 -14.27 2.05
CA HIS A 130 21.88 -14.14 0.66
C HIS A 130 21.89 -12.70 0.11
N TRP A 131 21.21 -11.78 0.78
CA TRP A 131 20.99 -10.38 0.40
C TRP A 131 21.64 -9.39 1.36
N VAL A 132 22.26 -9.85 2.45
CA VAL A 132 23.05 -9.01 3.37
C VAL A 132 24.52 -9.05 2.95
N HIS A 133 25.25 -7.95 3.16
CA HIS A 133 26.67 -7.79 2.83
C HIS A 133 26.97 -7.75 1.33
N SER A 134 25.98 -7.35 0.54
CA SER A 134 26.09 -7.19 -0.90
C SER A 134 25.87 -5.74 -1.29
N VAL A 135 26.44 -5.40 -2.44
CA VAL A 135 26.20 -4.14 -3.13
C VAL A 135 25.63 -4.48 -4.50
N TYR A 136 24.42 -4.02 -4.77
CA TYR A 136 23.77 -4.21 -6.07
C TYR A 136 23.87 -2.91 -6.87
N LEU A 137 24.42 -2.97 -8.07
CA LEU A 137 24.44 -1.85 -9.01
C LEU A 137 23.24 -1.94 -9.94
N LEU A 138 22.41 -0.90 -9.98
CA LEU A 138 21.34 -0.77 -10.97
C LEU A 138 21.97 -0.43 -12.33
N THR A 139 22.00 -1.41 -13.23
CA THR A 139 22.56 -1.24 -14.59
C THR A 139 21.54 -0.75 -15.61
N TYR A 140 20.25 -0.91 -15.34
CA TYR A 140 19.16 -0.50 -16.21
C TYR A 140 17.89 -0.26 -15.41
N VAL A 141 17.12 0.76 -15.78
CA VAL A 141 15.77 1.02 -15.25
C VAL A 141 14.83 1.11 -16.44
N GLY A 142 13.95 0.11 -16.57
CA GLY A 142 12.91 0.10 -17.60
C GLY A 142 11.72 0.95 -17.19
N VAL A 143 11.13 1.66 -18.15
CA VAL A 143 9.79 2.22 -17.97
C VAL A 143 8.81 1.07 -18.14
N GLY A 144 8.05 0.73 -17.09
CA GLY A 144 6.98 -0.26 -17.23
C GLY A 144 5.96 0.25 -18.25
N GLU A 145 5.92 -0.36 -19.43
CA GLU A 145 4.86 -0.11 -20.40
C GLU A 145 3.52 -0.49 -19.75
N ARG A 146 2.55 0.44 -19.81
CA ARG A 146 1.22 0.29 -19.21
C ARG A 146 0.35 -0.66 -20.01
#